data_AF-A0A8T3PKT3-F1
#
_entry.id   AF-A0A8T3PKT3-F1
#
_cell.length_a   1.000
_cell.length_b   1.000
_cell.length_c   1.000
_cell.angle_alpha   90.00
_cell.angle_beta   90.00
_cell.angle_gamma   90.00
#
_symmetry.space_group_name_H-M   'P 1'
#
loop_
_entity.id
_entity.type
_entity.pdbx_description
1 polymer ?
#
loop_
_entity_poly.entity_id
_entity_poly.type
_entity_poly.pdbx_seq_one_letter_code
_entity_poly.pdbx_strand_id
1 'polypeptide(L)' 'MFESDEEIVQELLSSDEEFKRLYQKHHGLKHQVHQANEGSLPLDDVSLENLKKQKLMLKDRMAAIIASRRRSREAVG' A
#
# COMPACT_ATOMS: atom_id res chain seq x y z
N MET A 1 9.81 0.09 -7.79
CA MET A 1 9.32 1.40 -7.30
C MET A 1 9.42 1.56 -5.78
N PHE A 2 9.58 0.48 -4.98
CA PHE A 2 9.86 0.59 -3.53
C PHE A 2 11.24 0.09 -3.11
N GLU A 3 12.02 -0.55 -3.99
CA GLU A 3 13.33 -1.13 -3.65
C GLU A 3 14.37 -0.09 -3.19
N SER A 4 14.17 1.19 -3.53
CA SER A 4 15.05 2.29 -3.09
C SER A 4 14.60 2.96 -1.80
N ASP A 5 13.34 2.76 -1.39
CA ASP A 5 12.73 3.46 -0.26
C ASP A 5 12.43 2.50 0.91
N GLU A 6 12.97 1.28 0.90
CA GLU A 6 12.72 0.27 1.94
C GLU A 6 13.03 0.79 3.34
N GLU A 7 14.10 1.57 3.49
CA GLU A 7 14.49 2.18 4.76
C GLU A 7 13.42 3.16 5.27
N ILE A 8 12.90 4.03 4.38
CA ILE A 8 11.82 4.97 4.68
C ILE A 8 10.53 4.22 5.00
N VAL A 9 10.23 3.15 4.26
CA VAL A 9 9.06 2.30 4.51
C VAL A 9 9.14 1.66 5.89
N GLN A 10 10.28 1.08 6.28
CA GLN A 10 10.45 0.48 7.61
C GLN A 10 10.33 1.50 8.74
N GLU A 11 10.89 2.70 8.53
CA GLU A 11 10.76 3.83 9.45
C GLU A 11 9.31 4.26 9.62
N LEU A 12 8.58 4.44 8.52
CA LEU A 12 7.15 4.78 8.51
C LEU A 12 6.30 3.66 9.12
N LEU A 13 6.62 2.39 8.89
CA LEU A 13 5.91 1.27 9.53
C LEU A 13 6.09 1.26 11.06
N SER A 14 7.19 1.79 11.56
CA SER A 14 7.50 1.88 12.98
C SER A 14 7.00 3.17 13.63
N SER A 15 6.99 4.27 12.89
CA SER A 15 6.75 5.62 13.41
C SER A 15 5.39 6.21 13.03
N ASP A 16 4.74 5.68 11.99
CA ASP A 16 3.48 6.19 11.44
C ASP A 16 2.40 5.08 11.44
N GLU A 17 1.48 5.16 12.41
CA GLU A 17 0.37 4.23 12.53
C GLU A 17 -0.58 4.27 11.33
N GLU A 18 -0.75 5.43 10.70
CA GLU A 18 -1.59 5.56 9.51
C GLU A 18 -0.97 4.78 8.35
N PHE A 19 0.34 4.98 8.12
CA PHE A 19 1.08 4.24 7.10
C PHE A 19 1.02 2.73 7.34
N LYS A 20 1.19 2.29 8.60
CA LYS A 20 1.07 0.88 8.96
C LYS A 20 -0.30 0.29 8.64
N ARG A 21 -1.39 1.02 8.94
CA ARG A 21 -2.76 0.60 8.59
C ARG A 21 -2.96 0.53 7.07
N LEU A 22 -2.45 1.52 6.32
CA LEU A 22 -2.52 1.51 4.85
C LEU A 22 -1.76 0.32 4.24
N TYR A 23 -0.57 0.02 4.76
CA TYR A 23 0.27 -1.09 4.33
C TYR A 23 -0.42 -2.44 4.56
N GLN A 24 -0.93 -2.66 5.78
CA GLN A 24 -1.68 -3.86 6.12
C GLN A 24 -2.93 -4.03 5.24
N LYS A 25 -3.68 -2.95 5.03
CA LYS A 25 -4.87 -2.96 4.16
C LYS A 25 -4.52 -3.26 2.71
N HIS A 26 -3.45 -2.67 2.18
CA HIS A 26 -2.97 -2.96 0.83
C HIS A 26 -2.55 -4.43 0.68
N HIS A 27 -1.85 -4.99 1.67
CA HIS A 27 -1.46 -6.39 1.68
C HIS A 27 -2.68 -7.33 1.74
N GLY A 28 -3.66 -7.00 2.58
CA GLY A 28 -4.94 -7.72 2.66
C GLY A 28 -5.69 -7.71 1.33
N LEU A 29 -5.86 -6.54 0.71
CA LEU A 29 -6.51 -6.42 -0.59
C LEU A 29 -5.75 -7.18 -1.69
N LYS A 30 -4.42 -7.14 -1.70
CA LYS A 30 -3.60 -7.93 -2.64
C LYS A 30 -3.88 -9.41 -2.48
N HIS A 31 -3.98 -9.90 -1.26
CA HIS A 31 -4.29 -11.30 -0.97
C HIS A 31 -5.71 -11.68 -1.41
N GLN A 32 -6.71 -10.83 -1.10
CA GLN A 32 -8.10 -11.06 -1.54
C GLN A 32 -8.23 -11.08 -3.06
N VAL A 33 -7.59 -10.13 -3.77
CA VAL A 33 -7.57 -10.11 -5.24
C VAL A 33 -6.91 -11.37 -5.80
N HIS A 34 -5.85 -11.86 -5.16
CA HIS A 34 -5.18 -13.09 -5.56
C HIS A 34 -6.09 -14.31 -5.40
N GLN A 35 -6.70 -14.49 -4.21
CA GLN A 35 -7.65 -15.58 -3.96
C GLN A 35 -8.85 -15.54 -4.91
N ALA A 36 -9.38 -14.35 -5.22
CA ALA A 36 -10.47 -14.18 -6.17
C ALA A 36 -10.06 -14.57 -7.60
N ASN A 37 -8.87 -14.16 -8.05
CA ASN A 37 -8.34 -14.57 -9.36
C ASN A 37 -8.07 -16.07 -9.44
N GLU A 38 -7.68 -16.71 -8.34
CA GLU A 38 -7.50 -18.16 -8.26
C GLU A 38 -8.82 -18.94 -8.14
N GLY A 39 -9.96 -18.25 -8.05
CA GLY A 39 -11.28 -18.87 -7.84
C GLY A 39 -11.49 -19.43 -6.43
N SER A 40 -10.56 -19.17 -5.50
CA SER A 40 -10.68 -19.57 -4.09
C SER A 40 -11.63 -18.67 -3.29
N LEU A 41 -11.85 -17.44 -3.75
CA LEU A 41 -12.83 -16.52 -3.19
C LEU A 41 -13.93 -16.25 -4.23
N PRO A 42 -15.19 -16.63 -3.97
CA PRO A 42 -16.29 -16.29 -4.86
C PRO A 42 -16.57 -14.79 -4.74
N LEU A 43 -16.05 -14.04 -5.70
CA LEU A 43 -16.15 -12.59 -5.77
C LEU A 43 -16.69 -12.22 -7.15
N ASP A 44 -17.71 -11.37 -7.20
CA ASP A 44 -18.23 -10.85 -8.45
C ASP A 44 -17.22 -9.89 -9.11
N ASP A 45 -17.29 -9.73 -10.43
CA ASP A 45 -16.36 -8.90 -11.20
C ASP A 45 -16.34 -7.44 -10.71
N VAL A 46 -17.50 -6.90 -10.30
CA VAL A 46 -17.62 -5.52 -9.81
C VAL A 46 -16.86 -5.37 -8.48
N SER A 47 -17.02 -6.31 -7.56
CA SER A 47 -16.27 -6.37 -6.32
C SER A 47 -14.77 -6.53 -6.58
N LEU A 48 -14.36 -7.39 -7.51
CA LEU A 48 -12.95 -7.57 -7.88
C LEU A 48 -12.33 -6.29 -8.45
N GLU A 49 -13.04 -5.59 -9.33
CA GLU A 49 -12.64 -4.28 -9.84
C GLU A 49 -12.53 -3.24 -8.72
N ASN A 50 -13.48 -3.23 -7.78
CA ASN A 50 -13.42 -2.33 -6.63
C ASN A 50 -12.22 -2.63 -5.72
N LEU A 51 -11.86 -3.90 -5.50
CA LEU A 51 -10.64 -4.25 -4.76
C LEU A 51 -9.38 -3.78 -5.50
N LYS A 52 -9.32 -3.93 -6.82
CA LYS A 52 -8.20 -3.45 -7.64
C LYS A 52 -8.07 -1.92 -7.55
N LYS A 53 -9.17 -1.18 -7.64
CA LYS A 53 -9.21 0.28 -7.47
C LYS A 53 -8.76 0.70 -6.07
N GLN A 54 -9.28 0.07 -5.02
CA GLN A 54 -8.86 0.34 -3.65
C GLN A 54 -7.36 0.06 -3.44
N LYS A 55 -6.85 -1.04 -3.98
CA LYS A 55 -5.41 -1.37 -3.93
C LYS A 55 -4.56 -0.28 -4.59
N LEU A 56 -4.99 0.23 -5.75
CA LEU A 56 -4.32 1.33 -6.43
C LEU A 56 -4.32 2.60 -5.58
N MET A 57 -5.49 3.00 -5.04
CA MET A 57 -5.60 4.18 -4.18
C MET A 57 -4.72 4.09 -2.92
N LEU A 58 -4.65 2.91 -2.28
CA LEU A 58 -3.78 2.72 -1.12
C LEU A 58 -2.30 2.82 -1.50
N LYS A 59 -1.92 2.26 -2.64
CA LYS A 59 -0.56 2.38 -3.16
C LYS A 59 -0.20 3.84 -3.41
N ASP A 60 -1.09 4.61 -4.02
CA ASP A 60 -0.87 6.04 -4.31
C ASP A 60 -0.75 6.85 -3.01
N ARG A 61 -1.58 6.56 -2.00
CA ARG A 61 -1.49 7.21 -0.69
C ARG A 61 -0.18 6.88 0.03
N MET A 62 0.24 5.62 0.02
CA MET A 62 1.53 5.22 0.58
C MET A 62 2.70 5.90 -0.14
N ALA A 63 2.65 5.98 -1.48
CA ALA A 63 3.67 6.66 -2.28
C ALA A 63 3.73 8.17 -1.95
N ALA A 64 2.59 8.83 -1.72
CA ALA A 64 2.55 10.22 -1.31
C ALA A 64 3.21 10.45 0.07
N ILE A 65 2.95 9.59 1.05
CA ILE A 65 3.57 9.65 2.39
C ILE A 65 5.08 9.46 2.29
N ILE A 66 5.54 8.46 1.53
CA ILE A 66 6.97 8.17 1.34
C ILE A 66 7.67 9.32 0.63
N ALA A 67 7.07 9.88 -0.42
CA ALA A 67 7.61 11.06 -1.10
C ALA A 67 7.69 12.27 -0.17
N SER A 68 6.70 12.43 0.72
CA SER A 68 6.74 13.47 1.75
C SER A 68 7.90 13.27 2.73
N ARG A 69 8.05 12.04 3.25
CA ARG A 69 9.12 11.71 4.21
C ARG A 69 10.50 11.86 3.59
N ARG A 70 10.66 11.46 2.33
CA ARG A 70 11.89 11.63 1.56
C ARG A 70 12.28 13.11 1.44
N ARG A 71 11.34 13.98 1.02
CA ARG A 71 11.59 15.43 0.94
C ARG A 71 11.99 16.02 2.29
N SER A 72 11.34 15.59 3.38
CA SER A 72 11.72 16.02 4.72
C SER A 72 13.12 15.55 5.15
N ARG A 73 13.57 14.35 4.73
CA ARG A 73 14.94 13.88 4.97
C ARG A 73 15.97 14.69 4.17
N GLU A 74 15.67 15.01 2.91
CA GLU A 74 16.56 15.79 2.03
C GLU A 74 16.67 17.27 2.45
N ALA A 75 15.65 17.85 3.08
CA ALA A 75 15.65 19.24 3.53
C ALA A 75 16.40 19.49 4.85
N VAL A 76 16.80 18.43 5.56
CA VAL A 76 17.53 18.49 6.84
C VAL A 76 19.02 18.17 6.65
N GLY A 77 19.45 17.88 5.42
CA GLY A 77 20.84 17.61 5.03
C GLY A 77 21.58 18.81 4.46
#